data_AF-A0AAN6VQW8-F1
#
_entry.id   AF-A0AAN6VQW8-F1
#
_cell.length_a   1.000
_cell.length_b   1.000
_cell.length_c   1.000
_cell.angle_alpha   90.00
_cell.angle_beta   90.00
_cell.angle_gamma   90.00
#
_symmetry.space_group_name_H-M   'P 1'
#
loop_
_entity.id
_entity.type
_entity.pdbx_description
1 polymer ?
#
loop_
_entity_poly.entity_id
_entity_poly.type
_entity_poly.pdbx_seq_one_letter_code
_entity_poly.pdbx_strand_id
1 'polypeptide(L)'
;MPSEALQASRRVAKHVADHLRTFTVLKDEPETQLPLQGGDVHSSTVRDWLEAPDAAIDYDEARKKRYPGTGLWFVEEPDTPSWFVEDMPFQRWLTKPNSFLWLYGFAGCGKSVLCSTAIQHTFQHQGANPRIGVAFFFFTLNDVSKQDLSAMLRALVLQLSGQLNDDHRLLSRLHDSYGSAVPPNQALVDCLRELVREFDHAYILVDALDESPRDKHRKEVLQALVDLRGCKEPGLHLLVTSREEPDIRLVLQKRLLASRNEAFAVKPPNSRGHRHDIESFISGSLKSNYWLRKWGKKDHHKVEEALTNRADGVFRWVECQLDALYSCPQGGLDQLDELLESSPPSLDATYERVLLSIQDSTAEDARAARRILAMLCVARKGLTLPGLIDAMAVELGENPRFNPNARLQDHDIYRICSGFIEIDPDPHPVVDHPRVHIAHDSFRQYLESGRIFDPKIANFNLRKPEAHAEIAYICLTYLLEIVWPGSNDGGNAYPLALYAAKHWHHHYRHGVKHLHPLEDQAIRLFRGTGGEFKQWVQIWNVDSDVDSDNGKSIRDIPSPVYYASLLGLESVVSALLCGKAI
;
A
#
# COMPACT_ATOMS: atom_id res chain seq x y z
N MET A 1 6.26 1.06 -44.66
CA MET A 1 4.85 0.87 -44.27
C MET A 1 4.79 0.39 -42.83
N PRO A 2 4.74 1.29 -41.81
CA PRO A 2 4.58 0.93 -40.41
C PRO A 2 3.21 1.37 -39.84
N SER A 3 2.14 1.28 -40.64
CA SER A 3 0.84 1.89 -40.33
C SER A 3 -0.07 1.03 -39.44
N GLU A 4 0.03 -0.29 -39.48
CA GLU A 4 -0.94 -1.18 -38.82
C GLU A 4 -0.57 -1.50 -37.37
N ALA A 5 0.71 -1.75 -37.07
CA ALA A 5 1.17 -2.01 -35.70
C ALA A 5 1.00 -0.79 -34.78
N LEU A 6 1.27 0.42 -35.28
CA LEU A 6 1.08 1.66 -34.53
C LEU A 6 -0.41 1.98 -34.30
N GLN A 7 -1.28 1.64 -35.25
CA GLN A 7 -2.73 1.76 -35.09
C GLN A 7 -3.30 0.72 -34.12
N ALA A 8 -2.77 -0.51 -34.11
CA ALA A 8 -3.14 -1.54 -33.15
C ALA A 8 -2.74 -1.13 -31.72
N SER A 9 -1.50 -0.66 -31.52
CA SER A 9 -1.03 -0.19 -30.20
C SER A 9 -1.82 1.02 -29.68
N ARG A 10 -2.22 1.96 -30.56
CA ARG A 10 -3.09 3.09 -30.19
C ARG A 10 -4.52 2.66 -29.84
N ARG A 11 -5.04 1.62 -30.50
CA ARG A 11 -6.37 1.05 -30.17
C ARG A 11 -6.34 0.36 -28.81
N VAL A 12 -5.29 -0.39 -28.50
CA VAL A 12 -5.09 -1.02 -27.18
C VAL A 12 -4.94 0.04 -26.10
N ALA A 13 -4.06 1.04 -26.28
CA ALA A 13 -3.87 2.11 -25.30
C ALA A 13 -5.15 2.93 -25.05
N LYS A 14 -5.95 3.20 -26.11
CA LYS A 14 -7.25 3.85 -25.98
C LYS A 14 -8.26 2.96 -25.25
N HIS A 15 -8.27 1.66 -25.52
CA HIS A 15 -9.16 0.71 -24.84
C HIS A 15 -8.83 0.57 -23.35
N VAL A 16 -7.54 0.56 -23.01
CA VAL A 16 -7.05 0.57 -21.62
C VAL A 16 -7.40 1.88 -20.92
N ALA A 17 -7.19 3.04 -21.57
CA ALA A 17 -7.55 4.35 -21.02
C ALA A 17 -9.07 4.51 -20.84
N ASP A 18 -9.88 4.01 -21.78
CA ASP A 18 -11.34 3.99 -21.68
C ASP A 18 -11.79 3.02 -20.58
N HIS A 19 -11.12 1.88 -20.38
CA HIS A 19 -11.38 0.97 -19.25
C HIS A 19 -11.10 1.61 -17.89
N LEU A 20 -9.96 2.29 -17.75
CA LEU A 20 -9.61 3.03 -16.53
C LEU A 20 -10.62 4.15 -16.27
N ARG A 21 -11.08 4.86 -17.31
CA ARG A 21 -12.13 5.89 -17.20
C ARG A 21 -13.49 5.32 -16.83
N THR A 22 -13.84 4.14 -17.34
CA THR A 22 -15.13 3.50 -17.04
C THR A 22 -15.21 3.06 -15.56
N PHE A 23 -14.07 2.69 -14.94
CA PHE A 23 -14.00 2.43 -13.50
C PHE A 23 -14.22 3.69 -12.63
N THR A 24 -13.79 4.86 -13.10
CA THR A 24 -14.04 6.14 -12.40
C THR A 24 -15.48 6.65 -12.49
N VAL A 25 -16.24 6.29 -13.53
CA VAL A 25 -17.61 6.81 -13.76
C VAL A 25 -18.69 6.05 -12.95
N LEU A 26 -18.33 4.99 -12.21
CA LEU A 26 -19.30 4.09 -11.56
C LEU A 26 -19.75 4.48 -10.14
N LYS A 27 -19.53 5.72 -9.69
CA LYS A 27 -19.56 6.05 -8.25
C LYS A 27 -20.40 7.26 -7.85
N ASP A 28 -21.56 7.45 -8.48
CA ASP A 28 -22.56 8.40 -7.97
C ASP A 28 -23.38 7.75 -6.83
N GLU A 29 -22.72 7.51 -5.68
CA GLU A 29 -23.38 7.61 -4.38
C GLU A 29 -23.20 9.05 -3.89
N PRO A 30 -24.14 9.64 -3.13
CA PRO A 30 -23.91 10.95 -2.52
C PRO A 30 -22.61 10.87 -1.71
N GLU A 31 -21.63 11.71 -2.04
CA GLU A 31 -20.43 11.90 -1.23
C GLU A 31 -20.89 12.27 0.18
N THR A 32 -20.94 11.28 1.08
CA THR A 32 -20.99 11.57 2.50
C THR A 32 -19.60 12.08 2.81
N GLN A 33 -19.40 13.40 2.71
CA GLN A 33 -18.17 14.03 3.17
C GLN A 33 -18.01 13.63 4.63
N LEU A 34 -16.97 12.83 4.91
CA LEU A 34 -16.61 12.53 6.28
C LEU A 34 -16.33 13.86 6.98
N PRO A 35 -16.77 14.05 8.24
CA PRO A 35 -16.54 15.29 8.99
C PRO A 35 -15.06 15.70 9.11
N LEU A 36 -14.11 14.85 8.68
CA LEU A 36 -12.67 15.08 8.69
C LEU A 36 -12.23 16.32 7.88
N GLN A 37 -13.03 16.79 6.90
CA GLN A 37 -12.72 18.01 6.12
C GLN A 37 -13.39 19.29 6.66
N GLY A 38 -14.19 19.22 7.73
CA GLY A 38 -15.09 20.31 8.14
C GLY A 38 -14.75 21.11 9.40
N GLY A 39 -13.63 20.82 10.08
CA GLY A 39 -13.23 21.51 11.32
C GLY A 39 -12.03 22.43 11.12
N ASP A 40 -12.27 23.67 10.72
CA ASP A 40 -11.26 24.73 10.49
C ASP A 40 -10.92 25.48 11.79
N VAL A 41 -10.50 24.76 12.84
CA VAL A 41 -10.16 25.33 14.17
C VAL A 41 -8.84 24.76 14.74
N HIS A 42 -7.98 24.17 13.91
CA HIS A 42 -6.59 23.96 14.30
C HIS A 42 -5.74 25.03 13.63
N SER A 43 -4.82 25.65 14.38
CA SER A 43 -3.69 26.32 13.73
C SER A 43 -3.01 25.26 12.85
N SER A 44 -2.90 25.50 11.53
CA SER A 44 -2.24 24.61 10.58
C SER A 44 -0.92 24.07 11.13
N THR A 45 -0.20 24.91 11.87
CA THR A 45 1.02 24.61 12.61
C THR A 45 0.97 23.36 13.50
N VAL A 46 -0.13 23.11 14.24
CA VAL A 46 -0.22 21.94 15.14
C VAL A 46 -0.54 20.65 14.37
N ARG A 47 -1.30 20.75 13.28
CA ARG A 47 -1.58 19.61 12.38
C ARG A 47 -0.31 19.21 11.63
N ASP A 48 0.40 20.21 11.10
CA ASP A 48 1.64 20.02 10.35
C ASP A 48 2.74 19.45 11.26
N TRP A 49 2.84 19.91 12.51
CA TRP A 49 3.80 19.41 13.50
C TRP A 49 3.65 17.91 13.81
N LEU A 50 2.42 17.41 13.95
CA LEU A 50 2.22 16.00 14.31
C LEU A 50 2.59 15.07 13.15
N GLU A 51 2.75 15.58 11.93
CA GLU A 51 3.07 14.86 10.69
C GLU A 51 2.17 13.64 10.45
N ALA A 52 0.94 13.65 10.97
CA ALA A 52 0.08 12.48 11.02
C ALA A 52 -0.25 11.99 9.59
N PRO A 53 -0.10 10.68 9.29
CA PRO A 53 -0.48 10.17 7.98
C PRO A 53 -1.97 10.34 7.73
N ASP A 54 -2.33 10.73 6.51
CA ASP A 54 -3.72 10.85 6.11
C ASP A 54 -4.32 9.48 5.79
N ALA A 55 -5.12 8.97 6.74
CA ALA A 55 -5.85 7.72 6.59
C ALA A 55 -7.09 7.83 5.68
N ALA A 56 -7.55 9.05 5.38
CA ALA A 56 -8.73 9.26 4.52
C ALA A 56 -8.48 8.80 3.08
N ILE A 57 -7.22 8.90 2.61
CA ILE A 57 -6.80 8.40 1.31
C ILE A 57 -7.08 6.90 1.18
N ASP A 58 -6.66 6.09 2.15
CA ASP A 58 -6.84 4.62 2.12
C ASP A 58 -8.31 4.24 2.32
N TYR A 59 -9.03 4.98 3.17
CA TYR A 59 -10.48 4.84 3.31
C TYR A 59 -11.19 5.07 1.97
N ASP A 60 -10.83 6.14 1.26
CA ASP A 60 -11.43 6.46 -0.03
C ASP A 60 -11.07 5.42 -1.10
N GLU A 61 -9.85 4.89 -1.10
CA GLU A 61 -9.48 3.78 -1.99
C GLU A 61 -10.28 2.51 -1.71
N ALA A 62 -10.42 2.13 -0.43
CA ALA A 62 -11.23 0.98 -0.02
C ALA A 62 -12.71 1.17 -0.40
N ARG A 63 -13.28 2.36 -0.12
CA ARG A 63 -14.64 2.73 -0.49
C ARG A 63 -14.84 2.73 -2.01
N LYS A 64 -13.86 3.23 -2.77
CA LYS A 64 -13.85 3.20 -4.24
C LYS A 64 -13.87 1.77 -4.79
N LYS A 65 -13.36 0.77 -4.08
CA LYS A 65 -13.42 -0.64 -4.53
C LYS A 65 -14.78 -1.30 -4.22
N ARG A 66 -15.63 -0.65 -3.43
CA ARG A 66 -16.94 -1.18 -2.99
C ARG A 66 -17.99 -1.09 -4.10
N TYR A 67 -18.68 -2.21 -4.36
CA TYR A 67 -19.93 -2.19 -5.12
C TYR A 67 -21.11 -1.76 -4.21
N PRO A 68 -22.07 -0.94 -4.68
CA PRO A 68 -23.19 -0.49 -3.85
C PRO A 68 -23.88 -1.64 -3.11
N GLY A 69 -24.14 -1.46 -1.82
CA GLY A 69 -24.73 -2.48 -0.93
C GLY A 69 -23.75 -3.53 -0.36
N THR A 70 -22.49 -3.55 -0.81
CA THR A 70 -21.49 -4.51 -0.30
C THR A 70 -21.21 -4.29 1.19
N GLY A 71 -21.25 -5.36 1.97
CA GLY A 71 -20.99 -5.33 3.41
C GLY A 71 -22.15 -4.86 4.27
N LEU A 72 -23.31 -4.51 3.68
CA LEU A 72 -24.49 -4.14 4.47
C LEU A 72 -24.97 -5.30 5.34
N TRP A 73 -24.86 -6.55 4.87
CA TRP A 73 -25.16 -7.74 5.68
C TRP A 73 -24.33 -7.86 6.96
N PHE A 74 -23.18 -7.17 7.04
CA PHE A 74 -22.31 -7.18 8.21
C PHE A 74 -22.68 -6.07 9.20
N VAL A 75 -23.11 -4.90 8.71
CA VAL A 75 -23.38 -3.72 9.54
C VAL A 75 -24.86 -3.51 9.84
N GLU A 76 -25.76 -3.82 8.91
CA GLU A 76 -27.20 -3.58 9.05
C GLU A 76 -27.89 -4.74 9.77
N GLU A 77 -28.87 -4.38 10.61
CA GLU A 77 -29.79 -5.35 11.19
C GLU A 77 -30.70 -5.92 10.09
N PRO A 78 -30.76 -7.25 9.90
CA PRO A 78 -31.78 -7.82 9.03
C PRO A 78 -33.16 -7.52 9.60
N ASP A 79 -34.16 -7.33 8.73
CA ASP A 79 -35.60 -7.20 9.06
C ASP A 79 -36.14 -8.49 9.72
N THR A 80 -35.61 -8.82 10.91
CA THR A 80 -35.81 -10.05 11.63
C THR A 80 -35.98 -9.73 13.13
N PRO A 81 -36.73 -10.56 13.87
CA PRO A 81 -37.07 -10.24 15.26
C PRO A 81 -35.83 -10.08 16.16
N SER A 82 -35.93 -9.17 17.13
CA SER A 82 -34.83 -8.64 17.97
C SER A 82 -33.91 -9.66 18.65
N TRP A 83 -34.33 -10.90 18.84
CA TRP A 83 -33.47 -11.96 19.40
C TRP A 83 -32.38 -12.45 18.42
N PHE A 84 -32.53 -12.20 17.12
CA PHE A 84 -31.51 -12.50 16.10
C PHE A 84 -30.41 -11.42 16.05
N VAL A 85 -30.74 -10.20 16.50
CA VAL A 85 -29.86 -9.01 16.47
C VAL A 85 -28.74 -9.11 17.53
N GLU A 86 -29.03 -9.67 18.70
CA GLU A 86 -28.05 -9.82 19.80
C GLU A 86 -26.87 -10.75 19.46
N ASP A 87 -26.99 -11.56 18.40
CA ASP A 87 -25.95 -12.47 17.93
C ASP A 87 -25.08 -11.89 16.80
N MET A 88 -25.36 -10.67 16.34
CA MET A 88 -24.56 -10.04 15.28
C MET A 88 -23.29 -9.37 15.82
N PRO A 89 -22.10 -9.74 15.32
CA PRO A 89 -20.82 -9.25 15.85
C PRO A 89 -20.67 -7.73 15.81
N PHE A 90 -21.10 -7.09 14.72
CA PHE A 90 -20.98 -5.64 14.55
C PHE A 90 -21.89 -4.87 15.51
N GLN A 91 -23.17 -5.26 15.63
CA GLN A 91 -24.11 -4.59 16.54
C GLN A 91 -23.70 -4.73 18.01
N ARG A 92 -23.20 -5.91 18.38
CA ARG A 92 -22.60 -6.11 19.72
C ARG A 92 -21.37 -5.23 19.92
N TRP A 93 -20.54 -5.08 18.91
CA TRP A 93 -19.38 -4.19 18.97
C TRP A 93 -19.82 -2.73 19.12
N LEU A 94 -20.86 -2.30 18.41
CA LEU A 94 -21.37 -0.94 18.47
C LEU A 94 -21.94 -0.59 19.86
N THR A 95 -22.54 -1.55 20.57
CA THR A 95 -23.32 -1.26 21.79
C THR A 95 -22.66 -1.70 23.09
N LYS A 96 -21.80 -2.73 23.10
CA LYS A 96 -21.22 -3.23 24.36
C LYS A 96 -20.12 -2.31 24.89
N PRO A 97 -20.03 -2.11 26.22
CA PRO A 97 -18.95 -1.35 26.80
C PRO A 97 -17.61 -2.05 26.59
N ASN A 98 -16.54 -1.28 26.35
CA ASN A 98 -15.19 -1.77 26.12
C ASN A 98 -15.12 -2.87 25.04
N SER A 99 -15.88 -2.70 23.95
CA SER A 99 -16.03 -3.74 22.94
C SER A 99 -14.80 -3.89 22.05
N PHE A 100 -14.66 -5.08 21.48
CA PHE A 100 -13.64 -5.38 20.51
C PHE A 100 -14.20 -6.30 19.44
N LEU A 101 -13.81 -6.08 18.19
CA LEU A 101 -14.15 -6.94 17.08
C LEU A 101 -12.93 -7.15 16.18
N TRP A 102 -12.50 -8.40 16.06
CA TRP A 102 -11.47 -8.81 15.14
C TRP A 102 -12.08 -9.45 13.89
N LEU A 103 -12.01 -8.74 12.77
CA LEU A 103 -12.41 -9.20 11.46
C LEU A 103 -11.23 -9.86 10.73
N TYR A 104 -11.28 -11.17 10.51
CA TYR A 104 -10.14 -11.87 9.89
C TYR A 104 -10.52 -12.74 8.69
N GLY A 105 -9.59 -12.88 7.76
CA GLY A 105 -9.81 -13.62 6.52
C GLY A 105 -8.59 -13.62 5.61
N PHE A 106 -8.62 -14.42 4.55
CA PHE A 106 -7.53 -14.53 3.59
C PHE A 106 -7.37 -13.26 2.73
N ALA A 107 -6.29 -13.19 1.96
CA ALA A 107 -6.01 -12.07 1.09
C ALA A 107 -7.10 -11.93 -0.01
N GLY A 108 -7.58 -10.71 -0.26
CA GLY A 108 -8.59 -10.48 -1.31
C GLY A 108 -10.01 -10.92 -0.98
N CYS A 109 -10.34 -11.25 0.28
CA CYS A 109 -11.71 -11.58 0.70
C CYS A 109 -12.60 -10.36 1.01
N GLY A 110 -12.09 -9.13 0.82
CA GLY A 110 -12.85 -7.88 0.99
C GLY A 110 -12.81 -7.24 2.37
N LYS A 111 -11.84 -7.56 3.24
CA LYS A 111 -11.74 -6.98 4.61
C LYS A 111 -11.70 -5.45 4.63
N SER A 112 -10.84 -4.84 3.82
CA SER A 112 -10.72 -3.37 3.77
C SER A 112 -11.99 -2.71 3.25
N VAL A 113 -12.69 -3.34 2.30
CA VAL A 113 -14.01 -2.89 1.84
C VAL A 113 -15.04 -2.99 2.97
N LEU A 114 -15.09 -4.12 3.71
CA LEU A 114 -15.94 -4.27 4.89
C LEU A 114 -15.60 -3.26 5.98
N CYS A 115 -14.32 -2.95 6.20
CA CYS A 115 -13.87 -1.91 7.13
C CYS A 115 -14.37 -0.53 6.69
N SER A 116 -14.30 -0.20 5.40
CA SER A 116 -14.84 1.07 4.89
C SER A 116 -16.36 1.18 5.11
N THR A 117 -17.11 0.09 4.91
CA THR A 117 -18.55 0.04 5.22
C THR A 117 -18.80 0.20 6.73
N ALA A 118 -18.01 -0.46 7.58
CA ALA A 118 -18.07 -0.32 9.03
C ALA A 118 -17.79 1.12 9.49
N ILE A 119 -16.78 1.78 8.92
CA ILE A 119 -16.46 3.18 9.18
C ILE A 119 -17.64 4.07 8.80
N GLN A 120 -18.18 3.92 7.57
CA GLN A 120 -19.31 4.71 7.10
C GLN A 120 -20.53 4.56 8.02
N HIS A 121 -20.87 3.32 8.40
CA HIS A 121 -21.99 3.04 9.30
C HIS A 121 -21.74 3.60 10.72
N THR A 122 -20.49 3.61 11.19
CA THR A 122 -20.13 4.19 12.50
C THR A 122 -20.30 5.71 12.48
N PHE A 123 -19.91 6.40 11.40
CA PHE A 123 -20.19 7.82 11.23
C PHE A 123 -21.70 8.13 11.14
N GLN A 124 -22.48 7.26 10.48
CA GLN A 124 -23.94 7.39 10.47
C GLN A 124 -24.53 7.24 11.87
N HIS A 125 -24.00 6.29 12.67
CA HIS A 125 -24.39 6.10 14.07
C HIS A 125 -24.01 7.29 14.97
N GLN A 126 -22.84 7.90 14.76
CA GLN A 126 -22.43 9.15 15.42
C GLN A 126 -23.43 10.28 15.14
N GLY A 127 -23.88 10.42 13.90
CA GLY A 127 -24.82 11.46 13.49
C GLY A 127 -24.31 12.85 13.85
N ALA A 128 -25.11 13.63 14.58
CA ALA A 128 -24.72 14.96 15.08
C ALA A 128 -24.32 14.94 16.57
N ASN A 129 -24.04 13.78 17.16
CA ASN A 129 -23.70 13.67 18.58
C ASN A 129 -22.21 13.95 18.82
N PRO A 130 -21.84 15.10 19.42
CA PRO A 130 -20.42 15.44 19.65
C PRO A 130 -19.78 14.60 20.75
N ARG A 131 -20.55 13.79 21.49
CA ARG A 131 -20.05 12.87 22.52
C ARG A 131 -19.63 11.52 21.94
N ILE A 132 -19.81 11.30 20.65
CA ILE A 132 -19.32 10.11 19.96
C ILE A 132 -18.14 10.52 19.09
N GLY A 133 -16.97 9.92 19.30
CA GLY A 133 -15.78 10.11 18.48
C GLY A 133 -15.52 8.90 17.59
N VAL A 134 -15.11 9.13 16.35
CA VAL A 134 -14.79 8.07 15.38
C VAL A 134 -13.41 8.32 14.78
N ALA A 135 -12.48 7.38 14.92
CA ALA A 135 -11.18 7.47 14.29
C ALA A 135 -10.79 6.16 13.63
N PHE A 136 -9.99 6.23 12.58
CA PHE A 136 -9.56 5.05 11.85
C PHE A 136 -8.13 5.16 11.31
N PHE A 137 -7.52 4.02 11.05
CA PHE A 137 -6.19 3.93 10.46
C PHE A 137 -6.07 2.71 9.57
N PHE A 138 -5.39 2.86 8.43
CA PHE A 138 -5.12 1.77 7.50
C PHE A 138 -3.62 1.52 7.47
N PHE A 139 -3.20 0.32 7.86
CA PHE A 139 -1.84 -0.12 7.57
C PHE A 139 -1.75 -0.47 6.07
N THR A 140 -0.70 -0.02 5.42
CA THR A 140 -0.45 -0.34 4.01
C THR A 140 1.00 -0.73 3.75
N LEU A 141 1.20 -1.79 2.96
CA LEU A 141 2.52 -2.17 2.47
C LEU A 141 3.09 -1.18 1.44
N ASN A 142 2.26 -0.32 0.84
CA ASN A 142 2.66 0.64 -0.19
C ASN A 142 3.27 1.93 0.38
N ASP A 143 3.02 2.24 1.66
CA ASP A 143 3.56 3.41 2.32
C ASP A 143 4.19 3.04 3.68
N VAL A 144 5.52 3.11 3.74
CA VAL A 144 6.28 2.86 4.98
C VAL A 144 5.92 3.86 6.09
N SER A 145 5.43 5.06 5.74
CA SER A 145 4.97 6.04 6.73
C SER A 145 3.69 5.60 7.46
N LYS A 146 2.99 4.56 6.96
CA LYS A 146 1.77 4.00 7.53
C LYS A 146 1.95 2.59 8.12
N GLN A 147 3.18 2.18 8.39
CA GLN A 147 3.51 0.79 8.80
C GLN A 147 3.81 0.63 10.30
N ASP A 148 4.00 1.72 11.03
CA ASP A 148 4.43 1.70 12.43
C ASP A 148 3.38 2.20 13.43
N LEU A 149 3.69 1.99 14.72
CA LEU A 149 2.82 2.40 15.82
C LEU A 149 2.69 3.93 15.92
N SER A 150 3.77 4.66 15.68
CA SER A 150 3.77 6.13 15.80
C SER A 150 2.79 6.74 14.81
N ALA A 151 2.85 6.32 13.56
CA ALA A 151 1.94 6.66 12.49
C ALA A 151 0.47 6.44 12.86
N MET A 152 0.14 5.23 13.33
CA MET A 152 -1.21 4.90 13.77
C MET A 152 -1.67 5.82 14.90
N LEU A 153 -0.87 6.01 15.94
CA LEU A 153 -1.26 6.84 17.08
C LEU A 153 -1.41 8.32 16.71
N ARG A 154 -0.49 8.87 15.91
CA ARG A 154 -0.56 10.28 15.45
C ARG A 154 -1.83 10.55 14.65
N ALA A 155 -2.18 9.65 13.73
CA ALA A 155 -3.42 9.74 12.97
C ALA A 155 -4.67 9.66 13.87
N LEU A 156 -4.72 8.71 14.81
CA LEU A 156 -5.88 8.55 15.71
C LEU A 156 -6.03 9.72 16.69
N VAL A 157 -4.93 10.20 17.27
CA VAL A 157 -4.91 11.37 18.15
C VAL A 157 -5.40 12.61 17.40
N LEU A 158 -4.90 12.84 16.19
CA LEU A 158 -5.34 13.97 15.36
C LEU A 158 -6.84 13.89 15.07
N GLN A 159 -7.33 12.75 14.59
CA GLN A 159 -8.74 12.58 14.23
C GLN A 159 -9.69 12.77 15.42
N LEU A 160 -9.40 12.18 16.58
CA LEU A 160 -10.26 12.34 17.76
C LEU A 160 -10.18 13.76 18.34
N SER A 161 -8.98 14.37 18.39
CA SER A 161 -8.83 15.73 18.89
C SER A 161 -9.57 16.78 18.04
N GLY A 162 -9.65 16.55 16.72
CA GLY A 162 -10.41 17.39 15.80
C GLY A 162 -11.93 17.28 15.93
N GLN A 163 -12.45 16.28 16.65
CA GLN A 163 -13.88 16.07 16.88
C GLN A 163 -14.38 16.63 18.21
N LEU A 164 -13.49 17.14 19.08
CA LEU A 164 -13.86 17.80 20.31
C LEU A 164 -14.28 19.25 20.02
N ASN A 165 -15.40 19.70 20.62
CA ASN A 165 -15.92 21.07 20.47
C ASN A 165 -14.97 22.10 21.11
N ASP A 166 -14.06 22.67 20.33
CA ASP A 166 -13.09 23.72 20.70
C ASP A 166 -12.18 23.41 21.92
N ASP A 167 -12.27 22.22 22.52
CA ASP A 167 -11.37 21.76 23.58
C ASP A 167 -10.19 21.00 22.98
N HIS A 168 -9.16 21.76 22.61
CA HIS A 168 -7.90 21.23 22.09
C HIS A 168 -6.80 21.18 23.16
N ARG A 169 -7.17 21.19 24.43
CA ARG A 169 -6.21 21.23 25.54
C ARG A 169 -5.28 20.02 25.56
N LEU A 170 -5.76 18.86 25.13
CA LEU A 170 -4.96 17.63 25.05
C LEU A 170 -3.85 17.73 24.00
N LEU A 171 -4.22 18.10 22.78
CA LEU A 171 -3.26 18.25 21.68
C LEU A 171 -2.30 19.42 21.93
N SER A 172 -2.79 20.52 22.48
CA SER A 172 -1.95 21.68 22.84
C SER A 172 -0.93 21.33 23.92
N ARG A 173 -1.34 20.61 24.99
CA ARG A 173 -0.41 20.11 26.03
C ARG A 173 0.66 19.19 25.44
N LEU A 174 0.28 18.35 24.48
CA LEU A 174 1.22 17.47 23.81
C LEU A 174 2.23 18.28 22.99
N HIS A 175 1.77 19.25 22.20
CA HIS A 175 2.61 20.16 21.44
C HIS A 175 3.57 20.94 22.34
N ASP A 176 3.08 21.56 23.42
CA ASP A 176 3.89 22.35 24.35
C ASP A 176 4.98 21.52 25.04
N SER A 177 4.76 20.21 25.21
CA SER A 177 5.71 19.31 25.86
C SER A 177 6.86 18.89 24.94
N TYR A 178 6.66 18.88 23.63
CA TYR A 178 7.62 18.32 22.66
C TYR A 178 8.09 19.34 21.60
N GLY A 179 7.48 20.53 21.53
CA GLY A 179 7.88 21.61 20.62
C GLY A 179 7.80 21.15 19.17
N SER A 180 8.93 21.14 18.46
CA SER A 180 9.03 20.69 17.06
C SER A 180 9.31 19.18 16.92
N ALA A 181 9.57 18.45 18.00
CA ALA A 181 9.85 17.02 17.92
C ALA A 181 8.56 16.19 17.85
N VAL A 182 8.61 15.09 17.09
CA VAL A 182 7.54 14.09 17.05
C VAL A 182 7.41 13.43 18.44
N PRO A 183 6.21 13.41 19.05
CA PRO A 183 6.04 12.82 20.38
C PRO A 183 6.38 11.32 20.40
N PRO A 184 6.98 10.81 21.50
CA PRO A 184 7.25 9.39 21.65
C PRO A 184 5.95 8.58 21.75
N ASN A 185 6.00 7.31 21.32
CA ASN A 185 4.83 6.42 21.28
C ASN A 185 4.06 6.35 22.61
N GLN A 186 4.77 6.34 23.75
CA GLN A 186 4.11 6.29 25.06
C GLN A 186 3.26 7.54 25.34
N ALA A 187 3.78 8.73 25.01
CA ALA A 187 3.03 9.98 25.18
C ALA A 187 1.80 10.04 24.26
N LEU A 188 1.92 9.50 23.04
CA LEU A 188 0.78 9.39 22.13
C LEU A 188 -0.27 8.41 22.63
N VAL A 189 0.12 7.25 23.19
CA VAL A 189 -0.81 6.30 23.82
C VAL A 189 -1.55 6.96 24.98
N ASP A 190 -0.85 7.70 25.83
CA ASP A 190 -1.45 8.34 27.00
C ASP A 190 -2.39 9.48 26.59
N CYS A 191 -2.01 10.29 25.59
CA CYS A 191 -2.88 11.29 24.98
C CYS A 191 -4.15 10.65 24.37
N LEU A 192 -3.99 9.56 23.62
CA LEU A 192 -5.12 8.83 23.02
C LEU A 192 -6.09 8.30 24.09
N ARG A 193 -5.57 7.79 25.22
CA ARG A 193 -6.41 7.35 26.35
C ARG A 193 -7.17 8.50 26.99
N GLU A 194 -6.53 9.66 27.17
CA GLU A 194 -7.23 10.85 27.67
C GLU A 194 -8.32 11.29 26.70
N LEU A 195 -8.04 11.34 25.39
CA LEU A 195 -9.03 11.67 24.35
C LEU A 195 -10.23 10.73 24.38
N VAL A 196 -10.00 9.42 24.50
CA VAL A 196 -11.08 8.42 24.60
C VAL A 196 -12.04 8.70 25.76
N ARG A 197 -11.57 9.28 26.87
CA ARG A 197 -12.40 9.60 28.04
C ARG A 197 -13.24 10.87 27.89
N GLU A 198 -12.92 11.72 26.91
CA GLU A 198 -13.70 12.93 26.62
C GLU A 198 -15.00 12.62 25.85
N PHE A 199 -15.10 11.41 25.30
CA PHE A 199 -16.27 10.89 24.60
C PHE A 199 -17.06 9.90 25.47
N ASP A 200 -18.38 9.88 25.30
CA ASP A 200 -19.21 8.80 25.84
C ASP A 200 -18.90 7.49 25.11
N HIS A 201 -18.64 7.57 23.80
CA HIS A 201 -18.19 6.47 22.96
C HIS A 201 -17.09 6.93 21.99
N ALA A 202 -15.96 6.24 21.98
CA ALA A 202 -14.86 6.42 21.03
C ALA A 202 -14.68 5.13 20.22
N TYR A 203 -15.03 5.17 18.95
CA TYR A 203 -14.88 4.08 18.00
C TYR A 203 -13.55 4.21 17.24
N ILE A 204 -12.68 3.22 17.38
CA ILE A 204 -11.39 3.16 16.70
C ILE A 204 -11.36 1.94 15.78
N LEU A 205 -11.18 2.17 14.47
CA LEU A 205 -11.16 1.14 13.45
C LEU A 205 -9.76 1.05 12.81
N VAL A 206 -9.10 -0.10 12.91
CA VAL A 206 -7.75 -0.33 12.39
C VAL A 206 -7.80 -1.41 11.31
N ASP A 207 -7.58 -1.03 10.07
CA ASP A 207 -7.57 -1.95 8.93
C ASP A 207 -6.19 -2.54 8.68
N ALA A 208 -6.18 -3.78 8.20
CA ALA A 208 -5.02 -4.49 7.65
C ALA A 208 -3.82 -4.56 8.61
N LEU A 209 -4.02 -4.87 9.89
CA LEU A 209 -2.95 -4.97 10.91
C LEU A 209 -1.76 -5.84 10.48
N ASP A 210 -2.00 -6.88 9.66
CA ASP A 210 -0.95 -7.73 9.08
C ASP A 210 0.02 -6.98 8.16
N GLU A 211 -0.33 -5.79 7.68
CA GLU A 211 0.55 -4.96 6.86
C GLU A 211 1.53 -4.12 7.70
N SER A 212 1.36 -4.07 9.03
CA SER A 212 2.46 -3.67 9.91
C SER A 212 3.54 -4.76 9.90
N PRO A 213 4.82 -4.44 9.59
CA PRO A 213 5.86 -5.45 9.44
C PRO A 213 6.12 -6.24 10.74
N ARG A 214 6.01 -7.57 10.64
CA ARG A 214 6.18 -8.52 11.77
C ARG A 214 7.46 -8.33 12.55
N ASP A 215 8.59 -8.20 11.84
CA ASP A 215 9.94 -8.18 12.45
C ASP A 215 10.40 -6.77 12.84
N LYS A 216 9.52 -5.77 12.76
CA LYS A 216 9.83 -4.38 13.14
C LYS A 216 8.79 -3.81 14.10
N HIS A 217 7.60 -3.49 13.59
CA HIS A 217 6.66 -2.59 14.28
C HIS A 217 5.45 -3.33 14.86
N ARG A 218 5.04 -4.45 14.25
CA ARG A 218 3.75 -5.10 14.59
C ARG A 218 3.63 -5.49 16.06
N LYS A 219 4.74 -5.91 16.69
CA LYS A 219 4.75 -6.27 18.12
C LYS A 219 4.33 -5.07 18.99
N GLU A 220 4.82 -3.88 18.68
CA GLU A 220 4.48 -2.65 19.40
C GLU A 220 3.04 -2.25 19.15
N VAL A 221 2.56 -2.35 17.90
CA VAL A 221 1.15 -2.11 17.55
C VAL A 221 0.22 -3.03 18.33
N LEU A 222 0.49 -4.33 18.31
CA LEU A 222 -0.27 -5.32 19.06
C LEU A 222 -0.26 -5.04 20.57
N GLN A 223 0.90 -4.65 21.12
CA GLN A 223 0.99 -4.29 22.54
C GLN A 223 0.15 -3.05 22.86
N ALA A 224 0.19 -2.01 22.04
CA ALA A 224 -0.60 -0.80 22.24
C ALA A 224 -2.11 -1.10 22.20
N LEU A 225 -2.58 -1.97 21.29
CA LEU A 225 -3.97 -2.42 21.25
C LEU A 225 -4.38 -3.19 22.52
N VAL A 226 -3.51 -4.06 23.03
CA VAL A 226 -3.73 -4.73 24.33
C VAL A 226 -3.85 -3.68 25.44
N ASP A 227 -2.96 -2.71 25.46
CA ASP A 227 -2.85 -1.74 26.55
C ASP A 227 -3.97 -0.70 26.52
N LEU A 228 -4.49 -0.34 25.34
CA LEU A 228 -5.69 0.48 25.18
C LEU A 228 -6.91 -0.27 25.68
N ARG A 229 -7.12 -1.50 25.20
CA ARG A 229 -8.26 -2.33 25.64
C ARG A 229 -8.21 -2.62 27.14
N GLY A 230 -7.02 -2.93 27.66
CA GLY A 230 -6.76 -3.28 29.05
C GLY A 230 -7.06 -2.16 30.06
N CYS A 231 -7.20 -0.91 29.61
CA CYS A 231 -7.66 0.19 30.45
C CYS A 231 -9.12 0.04 30.89
N LYS A 232 -9.89 -0.85 30.23
CA LYS A 232 -11.31 -1.13 30.53
C LYS A 232 -12.20 0.11 30.49
N GLU A 233 -11.85 1.09 29.66
CA GLU A 233 -12.68 2.26 29.42
C GLU A 233 -13.99 1.82 28.77
N PRO A 234 -15.16 2.10 29.37
CA PRO A 234 -16.44 1.59 28.90
C PRO A 234 -16.82 2.17 27.53
N GLY A 235 -16.44 3.42 27.24
CA GLY A 235 -16.69 4.07 25.96
C GLY A 235 -15.73 3.66 24.84
N LEU A 236 -14.72 2.81 25.08
CA LEU A 236 -13.78 2.42 24.02
C LEU A 236 -14.33 1.25 23.20
N HIS A 237 -14.39 1.42 21.87
CA HIS A 237 -14.81 0.37 20.94
C HIS A 237 -13.74 0.18 19.87
N LEU A 238 -13.13 -1.01 19.82
CA LEU A 238 -12.01 -1.30 18.92
C LEU A 238 -12.42 -2.29 17.82
N LEU A 239 -12.33 -1.93 16.55
CA LEU A 239 -12.47 -2.86 15.44
C LEU A 239 -11.12 -3.01 14.75
N VAL A 240 -10.67 -4.24 14.56
CA VAL A 240 -9.40 -4.52 13.90
C VAL A 240 -9.64 -5.51 12.76
N THR A 241 -9.13 -5.21 11.57
CA THR A 241 -9.08 -6.20 10.49
C THR A 241 -7.67 -6.73 10.32
N SER A 242 -7.54 -8.01 10.01
CA SER A 242 -6.25 -8.59 9.65
C SER A 242 -6.38 -9.93 8.94
N ARG A 243 -5.26 -10.49 8.52
CA ARG A 243 -5.13 -11.94 8.32
C ARG A 243 -5.01 -12.68 9.63
N GLU A 244 -5.22 -13.97 9.54
CA GLU A 244 -5.01 -14.91 10.63
C GLU A 244 -3.53 -15.33 10.75
N GLU A 245 -2.62 -14.37 10.82
CA GLU A 245 -1.20 -14.67 11.02
C GLU A 245 -0.96 -15.22 12.44
N PRO A 246 -0.03 -16.18 12.64
CA PRO A 246 0.14 -16.85 13.93
C PRO A 246 0.43 -15.91 15.09
N ASP A 247 1.25 -14.88 14.90
CA ASP A 247 1.61 -13.88 15.90
C ASP A 247 0.43 -12.96 16.26
N ILE A 248 -0.33 -12.49 15.25
CA ILE A 248 -1.55 -11.70 15.46
C ILE A 248 -2.58 -12.53 16.22
N ARG A 249 -2.88 -13.74 15.73
CA ARG A 249 -3.85 -14.64 16.35
C ARG A 249 -3.49 -14.95 17.79
N LEU A 250 -2.22 -15.23 18.05
CA LEU A 250 -1.71 -15.51 19.39
C LEU A 250 -2.01 -14.36 20.35
N VAL A 251 -1.74 -13.12 19.95
CA VAL A 251 -1.94 -11.95 20.82
C VAL A 251 -3.43 -11.62 20.94
N LEU A 252 -4.15 -11.49 19.83
CA LEU A 252 -5.56 -11.09 19.83
C LEU A 252 -6.41 -12.12 20.59
N GLN A 253 -6.25 -13.43 20.33
CA GLN A 253 -7.05 -14.45 21.01
C GLN A 253 -6.72 -14.62 22.49
N LYS A 254 -5.45 -14.48 22.88
CA LYS A 254 -5.05 -14.74 24.27
C LYS A 254 -5.16 -13.52 25.18
N ARG A 255 -5.02 -12.30 24.63
CA ARG A 255 -4.86 -11.07 25.42
C ARG A 255 -5.95 -10.05 25.19
N LEU A 256 -6.61 -10.05 24.03
CA LEU A 256 -7.73 -9.14 23.78
C LEU A 256 -9.05 -9.87 23.97
N LEU A 257 -9.35 -10.89 23.15
CA LEU A 257 -10.67 -11.51 23.08
C LEU A 257 -11.21 -11.91 24.47
N ALA A 258 -12.30 -11.27 24.89
CA ALA A 258 -13.03 -11.64 26.10
C ALA A 258 -14.03 -12.78 25.82
N SER A 259 -14.47 -12.92 24.56
CA SER A 259 -15.38 -13.99 24.12
C SER A 259 -15.13 -14.39 22.67
N ARG A 260 -15.61 -15.57 22.26
CA ARG A 260 -15.48 -16.05 20.87
C ARG A 260 -16.23 -15.17 19.85
N ASN A 261 -17.28 -14.48 20.28
CA ASN A 261 -18.12 -13.65 19.41
C ASN A 261 -17.49 -12.30 19.07
N GLU A 262 -16.29 -12.01 19.59
CA GLU A 262 -15.47 -10.84 19.26
C GLU A 262 -14.49 -11.12 18.12
N ALA A 263 -14.48 -12.34 17.56
CA ALA A 263 -13.70 -12.69 16.38
C ALA A 263 -14.62 -13.18 15.27
N PHE A 264 -14.62 -12.49 14.14
CA PHE A 264 -15.47 -12.80 12.99
C PHE A 264 -14.62 -13.16 11.79
N ALA A 265 -14.83 -14.37 11.27
CA ALA A 265 -14.13 -14.87 10.11
C ALA A 265 -14.88 -14.49 8.82
N VAL A 266 -14.26 -13.69 7.95
CA VAL A 266 -14.70 -13.46 6.58
C VAL A 266 -14.36 -14.73 5.78
N LYS A 267 -15.24 -15.75 5.86
CA LYS A 267 -15.06 -17.04 5.21
C LYS A 267 -16.25 -17.40 4.31
N PRO A 268 -16.01 -17.90 3.09
CA PRO A 268 -16.97 -18.75 2.38
C PRO A 268 -17.04 -20.13 3.08
N PRO A 269 -18.21 -20.79 3.23
CA PRO A 269 -19.55 -20.45 2.72
C PRO A 269 -20.53 -19.92 3.80
N ASN A 270 -20.04 -19.47 4.97
CA ASN A 270 -20.88 -19.31 6.16
C ASN A 270 -21.64 -17.97 6.29
N SER A 271 -21.50 -17.04 5.35
CA SER A 271 -22.30 -15.82 5.29
C SER A 271 -22.95 -15.70 3.92
N ARG A 272 -24.26 -16.01 3.85
CA ARG A 272 -25.10 -15.78 2.65
C ARG A 272 -24.91 -14.36 2.09
N GLY A 273 -24.72 -13.37 2.96
CA GLY A 273 -24.42 -11.99 2.60
C GLY A 273 -23.12 -11.82 1.79
N HIS A 274 -22.01 -12.44 2.21
CA HIS A 274 -20.74 -12.35 1.48
C HIS A 274 -20.81 -12.97 0.07
N ARG A 275 -21.51 -14.11 -0.07
CA ARG A 275 -21.78 -14.68 -1.40
C ARG A 275 -22.65 -13.75 -2.24
N HIS A 276 -23.69 -13.17 -1.64
CA HIS A 276 -24.58 -12.22 -2.32
C HIS A 276 -23.84 -10.95 -2.78
N ASP A 277 -22.87 -10.47 -2.00
CA ASP A 277 -22.01 -9.36 -2.39
C ASP A 277 -21.16 -9.71 -3.62
N ILE A 278 -20.61 -10.94 -3.69
CA ILE A 278 -19.89 -11.43 -4.88
C ILE A 278 -20.82 -11.49 -6.10
N GLU A 279 -22.02 -12.06 -5.93
CA GLU A 279 -23.03 -12.14 -7.01
C GLU A 279 -23.40 -10.74 -7.52
N SER A 280 -23.67 -9.81 -6.60
CA SER A 280 -24.01 -8.42 -6.92
C SER A 280 -22.86 -7.69 -7.60
N PHE A 281 -21.63 -7.88 -7.12
CA PHE A 281 -20.42 -7.34 -7.75
C PHE A 281 -20.25 -7.84 -9.19
N ILE A 282 -20.40 -9.14 -9.43
CA ILE A 282 -20.31 -9.72 -10.79
C ILE A 282 -21.41 -9.13 -11.67
N SER A 283 -22.66 -9.18 -11.21
CA SER A 283 -23.81 -8.68 -11.99
C SER A 283 -23.66 -7.21 -12.35
N GLY A 284 -23.22 -6.40 -11.39
CA GLY A 284 -22.91 -5.00 -11.59
C GLY A 284 -21.80 -4.76 -12.60
N SER A 285 -20.72 -5.52 -12.49
CA SER A 285 -19.55 -5.46 -13.37
C SER A 285 -19.84 -5.85 -14.82
N LEU A 286 -20.78 -6.78 -15.03
CA LEU A 286 -21.26 -7.16 -16.37
C LEU A 286 -22.15 -6.06 -16.98
N LYS A 287 -23.00 -5.42 -16.17
CA LYS A 287 -23.93 -4.37 -16.62
C LYS A 287 -23.25 -3.03 -16.86
N SER A 288 -22.19 -2.73 -16.12
CA SER A 288 -21.41 -1.48 -16.25
C SER A 288 -20.53 -1.46 -17.50
N ASN A 289 -19.98 -2.62 -17.88
CA ASN A 289 -19.09 -2.71 -19.03
C ASN A 289 -19.86 -2.51 -20.36
N TYR A 290 -19.36 -1.58 -21.20
CA TYR A 290 -20.02 -1.22 -22.46
C TYR A 290 -20.26 -2.40 -23.42
N TRP A 291 -19.37 -3.38 -23.44
CA TRP A 291 -19.44 -4.55 -24.32
C TRP A 291 -20.23 -5.68 -23.67
N LEU A 292 -19.93 -6.01 -22.42
CA LEU A 292 -20.61 -7.13 -21.73
C LEU A 292 -22.09 -6.84 -21.47
N ARG A 293 -22.50 -5.59 -21.29
CA ARG A 293 -23.93 -5.22 -21.16
C ARG A 293 -24.77 -5.57 -22.39
N LYS A 294 -24.13 -5.79 -23.55
CA LYS A 294 -24.81 -6.20 -24.79
C LYS A 294 -25.06 -7.70 -24.86
N TRP A 295 -24.46 -8.49 -23.98
CA TRP A 295 -24.67 -9.95 -23.93
C TRP A 295 -26.09 -10.28 -23.46
N GLY A 296 -26.56 -11.48 -23.81
CA GLY A 296 -27.89 -11.94 -23.44
C GLY A 296 -27.99 -12.27 -21.94
N LYS A 297 -29.21 -12.25 -21.40
CA LYS A 297 -29.47 -12.65 -19.99
C LYS A 297 -28.94 -14.05 -19.67
N LYS A 298 -28.98 -14.96 -20.64
CA LYS A 298 -28.46 -16.33 -20.50
C LYS A 298 -26.95 -16.32 -20.28
N ASP A 299 -26.21 -15.47 -20.98
CA ASP A 299 -24.75 -15.39 -20.89
C ASP A 299 -24.33 -14.70 -19.59
N HIS A 300 -25.06 -13.66 -19.16
CA HIS A 300 -24.87 -13.07 -17.82
C HIS A 300 -25.07 -14.09 -16.72
N HIS A 301 -26.18 -14.84 -16.75
CA HIS A 301 -26.43 -15.89 -15.77
C HIS A 301 -25.34 -16.95 -15.75
N LYS A 302 -24.86 -17.39 -16.93
CA LYS A 302 -23.75 -18.35 -17.03
C LYS A 302 -22.49 -17.82 -16.33
N VAL A 303 -22.10 -16.56 -16.57
CA VAL A 303 -20.93 -15.95 -15.94
C VAL A 303 -21.13 -15.77 -14.44
N GLU A 304 -22.27 -15.24 -14.02
CA GLU A 304 -22.63 -15.06 -12.61
C GLU A 304 -22.56 -16.39 -11.85
N GLU A 305 -23.16 -17.45 -12.39
CA GLU A 305 -23.14 -18.78 -11.78
C GLU A 305 -21.72 -19.37 -11.70
N ALA A 306 -20.99 -19.35 -12.82
CA ALA A 306 -19.65 -19.93 -12.90
C ALA A 306 -18.65 -19.23 -11.97
N LEU A 307 -18.61 -17.89 -12.00
CA LEU A 307 -17.67 -17.12 -11.20
C LEU A 307 -18.04 -17.16 -9.72
N THR A 308 -19.32 -17.03 -9.35
CA THR A 308 -19.73 -17.09 -7.94
C THR A 308 -19.41 -18.45 -7.32
N ASN A 309 -19.64 -19.55 -8.04
CA ASN A 309 -19.40 -20.89 -7.53
C ASN A 309 -17.90 -21.20 -7.35
N ARG A 310 -17.02 -20.56 -8.13
CA ARG A 310 -15.57 -20.79 -8.10
C ARG A 310 -14.79 -19.72 -7.36
N ALA A 311 -15.42 -18.59 -7.02
CA ALA A 311 -14.77 -17.49 -6.32
C ALA A 311 -14.14 -17.91 -4.99
N ASP A 312 -14.73 -18.91 -4.33
CA ASP A 312 -14.37 -19.34 -2.98
C ASP A 312 -14.09 -18.13 -2.07
N GLY A 313 -15.02 -17.16 -2.08
CA GLY A 313 -14.94 -15.93 -1.27
C GLY A 313 -13.81 -14.95 -1.63
N VAL A 314 -13.06 -15.17 -2.70
CA VAL A 314 -11.95 -14.31 -3.13
C VAL A 314 -12.45 -13.30 -4.18
N PHE A 315 -12.85 -12.09 -3.74
CA PHE A 315 -13.22 -11.01 -4.66
C PHE A 315 -12.13 -10.72 -5.70
N ARG A 316 -10.86 -10.76 -5.28
CA ARG A 316 -9.74 -10.54 -6.21
C ARG A 316 -9.66 -11.59 -7.33
N TRP A 317 -10.03 -12.84 -7.06
CA TRP A 317 -10.06 -13.86 -8.10
C TRP A 317 -11.15 -13.54 -9.13
N VAL A 318 -12.32 -13.10 -8.66
CA VAL A 318 -13.45 -12.69 -9.51
C VAL A 318 -13.06 -11.51 -10.38
N GLU A 319 -12.44 -10.48 -9.79
CA GLU A 319 -11.92 -9.31 -10.51
C GLU A 319 -10.97 -9.73 -11.64
N CYS A 320 -10.00 -10.62 -11.36
CA CYS A 320 -9.11 -11.12 -12.41
C CYS A 320 -9.84 -11.89 -13.52
N GLN A 321 -10.91 -12.63 -13.22
CA GLN A 321 -11.70 -13.30 -14.26
C GLN A 321 -12.52 -12.30 -15.08
N LEU A 322 -13.04 -11.24 -14.44
CA LEU A 322 -13.73 -10.15 -15.13
C LEU A 322 -12.78 -9.38 -16.05
N ASP A 323 -11.54 -9.11 -15.62
CA ASP A 323 -10.51 -8.47 -16.46
C ASP A 323 -10.16 -9.32 -17.69
N ALA A 324 -10.09 -10.64 -17.53
CA ALA A 324 -9.91 -11.56 -18.65
C ALA A 324 -11.09 -11.49 -19.62
N LEU A 325 -12.33 -11.45 -19.12
CA LEU A 325 -13.55 -11.27 -19.92
C LEU A 325 -13.57 -9.92 -20.65
N TYR A 326 -13.11 -8.84 -20.01
CA TYR A 326 -13.01 -7.51 -20.62
C TYR A 326 -12.03 -7.46 -21.78
N SER A 327 -10.99 -8.29 -21.72
CA SER A 327 -9.95 -8.38 -22.74
C SER A 327 -10.35 -9.23 -23.95
N CYS A 328 -11.53 -9.88 -23.94
CA CYS A 328 -12.00 -10.70 -25.06
C CYS A 328 -12.50 -9.85 -26.24
N PRO A 329 -12.12 -10.20 -27.49
CA PRO A 329 -12.64 -9.53 -28.70
C PRO A 329 -14.17 -9.61 -28.81
N GLN A 330 -14.77 -8.69 -29.58
CA GLN A 330 -16.23 -8.51 -29.74
C GLN A 330 -17.05 -9.75 -30.18
N GLY A 331 -16.41 -10.86 -30.57
CA GLY A 331 -17.03 -12.16 -30.87
C GLY A 331 -16.98 -13.18 -29.71
N GLY A 332 -16.64 -12.76 -28.48
CA GLY A 332 -16.29 -13.63 -27.36
C GLY A 332 -17.36 -14.58 -26.81
N LEU A 333 -18.60 -14.58 -27.33
CA LEU A 333 -19.62 -15.56 -26.93
C LEU A 333 -19.24 -16.99 -27.34
N ASP A 334 -18.61 -17.16 -28.50
CA ASP A 334 -18.17 -18.47 -28.99
C ASP A 334 -17.03 -19.06 -28.13
N GLN A 335 -16.28 -18.20 -27.44
CA GLN A 335 -15.16 -18.57 -26.57
C GLN A 335 -15.52 -18.49 -25.07
N LEU A 336 -16.76 -18.09 -24.73
CA LEU A 336 -17.16 -17.87 -23.34
C LEU A 336 -17.10 -19.17 -22.55
N ASP A 337 -17.63 -20.26 -23.11
CA ASP A 337 -17.62 -21.56 -22.45
C ASP A 337 -16.16 -22.04 -22.24
N GLU A 338 -15.27 -21.87 -23.23
CA GLU A 338 -13.85 -22.21 -23.12
C GLU A 338 -13.12 -21.34 -22.08
N LEU A 339 -13.42 -20.04 -22.00
CA LEU A 339 -12.81 -19.12 -21.04
C LEU A 339 -13.25 -19.44 -19.60
N LEU A 340 -14.54 -19.74 -19.40
CA LEU A 340 -15.07 -20.16 -18.11
C LEU A 340 -14.51 -21.52 -17.72
N GLU A 341 -14.36 -22.47 -18.65
CA GLU A 341 -13.75 -23.78 -18.39
C GLU A 341 -12.25 -23.67 -18.08
N SER A 342 -11.53 -22.83 -18.82
CA SER A 342 -10.09 -22.59 -18.64
C SER A 342 -9.77 -21.59 -17.52
N SER A 343 -10.76 -21.07 -16.79
CA SER A 343 -10.51 -20.15 -15.67
C SER A 343 -9.62 -20.81 -14.60
N PRO A 344 -8.59 -20.12 -14.08
CA PRO A 344 -7.70 -20.70 -13.07
C PRO A 344 -8.47 -21.12 -11.81
N PRO A 345 -8.14 -22.25 -11.17
CA PRO A 345 -8.88 -22.77 -10.03
C PRO A 345 -8.70 -21.98 -8.74
N SER A 346 -7.73 -21.06 -8.67
CA SER A 346 -7.42 -20.28 -7.48
C SER A 346 -6.74 -18.96 -7.85
N LEU A 347 -6.64 -18.06 -6.88
CA LEU A 347 -5.93 -16.79 -7.06
C LEU A 347 -4.43 -17.01 -7.36
N ASP A 348 -3.79 -18.00 -6.71
CA ASP A 348 -2.40 -18.35 -6.97
C ASP A 348 -2.22 -18.85 -8.42
N ALA A 349 -3.13 -19.71 -8.91
CA ALA A 349 -3.10 -20.19 -10.29
C ALA A 349 -3.34 -19.06 -11.30
N THR A 350 -4.14 -18.04 -10.94
CA THR A 350 -4.29 -16.82 -11.74
C THR A 350 -2.97 -16.08 -11.85
N TYR A 351 -2.24 -15.92 -10.74
CA TYR A 351 -0.93 -15.26 -10.76
C TYR A 351 0.15 -16.07 -11.48
N GLU A 352 0.15 -17.39 -11.34
CA GLU A 352 1.04 -18.28 -12.08
C GLU A 352 0.85 -18.13 -13.59
N ARG A 353 -0.40 -18.16 -14.09
CA ARG A 353 -0.70 -17.96 -15.51
C ARG A 353 -0.15 -16.63 -16.05
N VAL A 354 -0.27 -15.58 -15.24
CA VAL A 354 0.25 -14.25 -15.59
C VAL A 354 1.76 -14.27 -15.69
N LEU A 355 2.44 -14.78 -14.64
CA LEU A 355 3.90 -14.83 -14.61
C LEU A 355 4.43 -15.68 -15.77
N LEU A 356 3.74 -16.75 -16.14
CA LEU A 356 4.03 -17.55 -17.34
C LEU A 356 3.88 -16.70 -18.61
N SER A 357 2.81 -15.89 -18.73
CA SER A 357 2.66 -15.01 -19.90
C SER A 357 3.77 -13.97 -20.03
N ILE A 358 4.27 -13.46 -18.90
CA ILE A 358 5.42 -12.54 -18.87
C ILE A 358 6.70 -13.31 -19.23
N GLN A 359 6.87 -14.50 -18.69
CA GLN A 359 8.05 -15.34 -18.94
C GLN A 359 8.13 -15.83 -20.40
N ASP A 360 7.00 -16.10 -21.03
CA ASP A 360 6.88 -16.53 -22.43
C ASP A 360 6.96 -15.36 -23.42
N SER A 361 7.08 -14.12 -22.93
CA SER A 361 7.35 -12.93 -23.76
C SER A 361 8.82 -12.87 -24.19
N THR A 362 9.35 -11.68 -24.52
CA THR A 362 10.77 -11.57 -24.87
C THR A 362 11.65 -11.73 -23.62
N ALA A 363 12.86 -12.27 -23.78
CA ALA A 363 13.80 -12.41 -22.66
C ALA A 363 14.17 -11.06 -22.00
N GLU A 364 14.05 -9.96 -22.75
CA GLU A 364 14.23 -8.61 -22.26
C GLU A 364 13.04 -8.15 -21.42
N ASP A 365 11.81 -8.32 -21.91
CA ASP A 365 10.58 -8.01 -21.18
C ASP A 365 10.47 -8.83 -19.88
N ALA A 366 10.76 -10.13 -19.92
CA ALA A 366 10.74 -10.98 -18.73
C ALA A 366 11.75 -10.50 -17.66
N ARG A 367 12.95 -10.08 -18.09
CA ARG A 367 13.97 -9.52 -17.19
C ARG A 367 13.55 -8.17 -16.62
N ALA A 368 12.98 -7.29 -17.45
CA ALA A 368 12.46 -6.00 -17.05
C ALA A 368 11.31 -6.17 -16.04
N ALA A 369 10.34 -7.06 -16.32
CA ALA A 369 9.23 -7.36 -15.44
C ALA A 369 9.72 -7.83 -14.07
N ARG A 370 10.63 -8.80 -14.02
CA ARG A 370 11.21 -9.29 -12.76
C ARG A 370 11.86 -8.14 -11.98
N ARG A 371 12.63 -7.27 -12.64
CA ARG A 371 13.27 -6.13 -11.98
C ARG A 371 12.25 -5.10 -11.48
N ILE A 372 11.26 -4.75 -12.30
CA ILE A 372 10.17 -3.83 -11.93
C ILE A 372 9.46 -4.36 -10.69
N LEU A 373 8.99 -5.62 -10.73
CA LEU A 373 8.31 -6.25 -9.60
C LEU A 373 9.21 -6.31 -8.36
N ALA A 374 10.50 -6.63 -8.53
CA ALA A 374 11.45 -6.64 -7.42
C ALA A 374 11.58 -5.28 -6.75
N MET A 375 11.78 -4.23 -7.54
CA MET A 375 11.90 -2.86 -7.05
C MET A 375 10.61 -2.40 -6.37
N LEU A 376 9.44 -2.63 -6.97
CA LEU A 376 8.15 -2.24 -6.39
C LEU A 376 7.80 -3.00 -5.10
N CYS A 377 8.33 -4.21 -4.89
CA CYS A 377 8.11 -4.94 -3.64
C CYS A 377 8.96 -4.42 -2.48
N VAL A 378 10.19 -3.98 -2.72
CA VAL A 378 11.13 -3.60 -1.65
C VAL A 378 11.35 -2.09 -1.53
N ALA A 379 10.80 -1.30 -2.44
CA ALA A 379 10.93 0.16 -2.41
C ALA A 379 10.39 0.72 -1.10
N ARG A 380 11.17 1.62 -0.46
CA ARG A 380 10.80 2.21 0.84
C ARG A 380 9.74 3.30 0.69
N LYS A 381 9.67 3.92 -0.48
CA LYS A 381 8.66 4.91 -0.86
C LYS A 381 8.27 4.58 -2.30
N GLY A 382 7.00 4.78 -2.68
CA GLY A 382 6.55 4.55 -4.05
C GLY A 382 7.49 5.21 -5.06
N LEU A 383 7.94 4.44 -6.06
CA LEU A 383 8.81 4.95 -7.12
C LEU A 383 7.97 5.80 -8.07
N THR A 384 8.51 6.93 -8.50
CA THR A 384 7.88 7.68 -9.59
C THR A 384 8.05 6.92 -10.90
N LEU A 385 7.10 7.03 -11.83
CA LEU A 385 7.21 6.38 -13.15
C LEU A 385 8.53 6.75 -13.87
N PRO A 386 8.94 8.04 -13.94
CA PRO A 386 10.22 8.39 -14.53
C PRO A 386 11.43 7.83 -13.76
N GLY A 387 11.35 7.75 -12.42
CA GLY A 387 12.40 7.14 -11.59
C GLY A 387 12.54 5.63 -11.83
N LEU A 388 11.43 4.93 -12.03
CA LEU A 388 11.42 3.52 -12.39
C LEU A 388 12.02 3.29 -13.79
N ILE A 389 11.69 4.15 -14.76
CA ILE A 389 12.27 4.11 -16.11
C ILE A 389 13.80 4.28 -16.06
N ASP A 390 14.29 5.23 -15.26
CA ASP A 390 15.72 5.42 -15.05
C ASP A 390 16.38 4.19 -14.42
N ALA A 391 15.72 3.55 -13.46
CA ALA A 391 16.22 2.33 -12.86
C ALA A 391 16.32 1.17 -13.86
N MET A 392 15.41 1.09 -14.84
CA MET A 392 15.48 0.08 -15.91
C MET A 392 16.63 0.34 -16.89
N ALA A 393 16.98 1.61 -17.10
CA ALA A 393 18.10 2.03 -17.94
C ALA A 393 19.49 1.83 -17.28
N VAL A 394 19.55 1.31 -16.05
CA VAL A 394 20.82 0.91 -15.42
C VAL A 394 21.20 -0.50 -15.86
N GLU A 395 22.30 -0.56 -16.60
CA GLU A 395 22.91 -1.81 -17.05
C GLU A 395 23.69 -2.43 -15.89
N LEU A 396 23.28 -3.62 -15.45
CA LEU A 396 24.00 -4.38 -14.42
C LEU A 396 24.90 -5.41 -15.13
N GLY A 397 26.17 -5.48 -14.73
CA GLY A 397 27.14 -6.40 -15.33
C GLY A 397 28.56 -6.07 -14.90
N GLU A 398 29.55 -6.53 -15.66
CA GLU A 398 30.98 -6.27 -15.41
C GLU A 398 31.31 -4.78 -15.47
N ASN A 399 30.67 -4.04 -16.39
CA ASN A 399 30.81 -2.60 -16.54
C ASN A 399 29.45 -1.92 -16.27
N PRO A 400 29.06 -1.80 -14.99
CA PRO A 400 27.78 -1.23 -14.62
C PRO A 400 27.74 0.25 -14.97
N ARG A 401 26.65 0.69 -15.61
CA ARG A 401 26.48 2.09 -16.01
C ARG A 401 25.02 2.49 -16.14
N PHE A 402 24.76 3.78 -16.04
CA PHE A 402 23.48 4.36 -16.44
C PHE A 402 23.52 4.74 -17.93
N ASN A 403 22.60 4.19 -18.73
CA ASN A 403 22.52 4.47 -20.16
C ASN A 403 21.18 5.16 -20.49
N PRO A 404 21.16 6.51 -20.60
CA PRO A 404 19.93 7.25 -20.92
C PRO A 404 19.23 6.81 -22.22
N ASN A 405 19.97 6.23 -23.17
CA ASN A 405 19.41 5.75 -24.44
C ASN A 405 18.71 4.38 -24.30
N ALA A 406 18.90 3.67 -23.18
CA ALA A 406 18.24 2.42 -22.85
C ALA A 406 16.94 2.62 -22.05
N ARG A 407 16.46 3.86 -21.88
CA ARG A 407 15.21 4.17 -21.19
C ARG A 407 14.03 3.54 -21.92
N LEU A 408 13.28 2.72 -21.19
CA LEU A 408 11.96 2.27 -21.59
C LEU A 408 11.02 3.46 -21.76
N GLN A 409 10.02 3.33 -22.62
CA GLN A 409 8.95 4.31 -22.72
C GLN A 409 7.85 3.98 -21.71
N ASP A 410 7.03 4.95 -21.33
CA ASP A 410 5.89 4.75 -20.42
C ASP A 410 5.02 3.56 -20.83
N HIS A 411 4.72 3.45 -22.13
CA HIS A 411 3.90 2.37 -22.69
C HIS A 411 4.56 0.98 -22.57
N ASP A 412 5.89 0.89 -22.48
CA ASP A 412 6.58 -0.37 -22.25
C ASP A 412 6.35 -0.86 -20.82
N ILE A 413 6.39 0.04 -19.83
CA ILE A 413 6.12 -0.29 -18.42
C ILE A 413 4.71 -0.88 -18.28
N TYR A 414 3.71 -0.24 -18.89
CA TYR A 414 2.33 -0.76 -18.94
C TYR A 414 2.24 -2.10 -19.67
N ARG A 415 2.92 -2.27 -20.80
CA ARG A 415 2.89 -3.51 -21.59
C ARG A 415 3.53 -4.68 -20.83
N ILE A 416 4.66 -4.45 -20.19
CA ILE A 416 5.48 -5.49 -19.53
C ILE A 416 4.79 -6.01 -18.25
N CYS A 417 4.14 -5.12 -17.48
CA CYS A 417 3.53 -5.47 -16.19
C CYS A 417 2.00 -5.25 -16.15
N SER A 418 1.33 -5.30 -17.32
CA SER A 418 -0.10 -4.98 -17.47
C SER A 418 -0.98 -5.72 -16.46
N GLY A 419 -1.76 -4.99 -15.66
CA GLY A 419 -2.69 -5.55 -14.67
C GLY A 419 -2.09 -5.88 -13.30
N PHE A 420 -0.78 -5.70 -13.12
CA PHE A 420 -0.06 -6.00 -11.86
C PHE A 420 0.59 -4.77 -11.25
N ILE A 421 0.68 -3.69 -12.00
CA ILE A 421 1.07 -2.38 -11.51
C ILE A 421 -0.08 -1.40 -11.72
N GLU A 422 -0.18 -0.48 -10.78
CA GLU A 422 -1.04 0.69 -10.86
C GLU A 422 -0.16 1.93 -10.84
N ILE A 423 -0.63 2.96 -11.53
CA ILE A 423 0.03 4.25 -11.57
C ILE A 423 -0.94 5.26 -11.00
N ASP A 424 -0.55 5.90 -9.90
CA ASP A 424 -1.38 6.89 -9.23
C ASP A 424 -1.74 8.01 -10.21
N PRO A 425 -3.01 8.42 -10.28
CA PRO A 425 -3.38 9.62 -11.02
C PRO A 425 -2.62 10.79 -10.41
N ASP A 426 -1.98 11.58 -11.26
CA ASP A 426 -1.09 12.66 -10.87
C ASP A 426 -1.81 13.65 -9.92
N PRO A 427 -1.47 13.66 -8.61
CA PRO A 427 -2.18 14.48 -7.65
C PRO A 427 -1.90 15.97 -7.87
N HIS A 428 -0.78 16.31 -8.51
CA HIS A 428 -0.44 17.68 -8.88
C HIS A 428 0.57 17.70 -10.04
N PRO A 429 0.12 17.81 -11.31
CA PRO A 429 0.96 17.64 -12.52
C PRO A 429 2.05 18.70 -12.75
N VAL A 430 2.21 19.61 -11.79
CA VAL A 430 3.20 20.69 -11.80
C VAL A 430 4.34 20.40 -10.81
N VAL A 431 4.14 19.53 -9.82
CA VAL A 431 5.07 19.35 -8.69
C VAL A 431 5.46 17.88 -8.48
N ASP A 432 4.55 16.93 -8.71
CA ASP A 432 4.81 15.52 -8.45
C ASP A 432 4.69 14.67 -9.73
N HIS A 433 5.52 13.64 -9.82
CA HIS A 433 5.39 12.62 -10.86
C HIS A 433 4.48 11.49 -10.37
N PRO A 434 3.72 10.87 -11.28
CA PRO A 434 2.86 9.75 -10.92
C PRO A 434 3.71 8.61 -10.35
N ARG A 435 3.21 8.00 -9.27
CA ARG A 435 3.88 6.92 -8.57
C ARG A 435 3.39 5.58 -9.09
N VAL A 436 4.26 4.59 -9.06
CA VAL A 436 3.97 3.22 -9.49
C VAL A 436 4.01 2.32 -8.27
N HIS A 437 2.98 1.50 -8.12
CA HIS A 437 2.88 0.48 -7.08
C HIS A 437 2.33 -0.83 -7.66
N ILE A 438 2.40 -1.89 -6.86
CA ILE A 438 1.77 -3.17 -7.22
C ILE A 438 0.26 -3.00 -7.07
N ALA A 439 -0.49 -3.32 -8.11
CA ALA A 439 -1.94 -3.11 -8.19
C ALA A 439 -2.71 -3.79 -7.04
N HIS A 440 -2.19 -4.89 -6.52
CA HIS A 440 -2.83 -5.61 -5.43
C HIS A 440 -1.84 -6.34 -4.51
N ASP A 441 -1.97 -6.13 -3.20
CA ASP A 441 -1.02 -6.67 -2.21
C ASP A 441 -0.96 -8.21 -2.18
N SER A 442 -2.05 -8.90 -2.52
CA SER A 442 -2.02 -10.36 -2.63
C SER A 442 -1.09 -10.86 -3.74
N PHE A 443 -0.82 -10.05 -4.77
CA PHE A 443 0.18 -10.37 -5.79
C PHE A 443 1.60 -10.18 -5.25
N ARG A 444 1.89 -9.04 -4.59
CA ARG A 444 3.17 -8.83 -3.89
C ARG A 444 3.49 -10.00 -2.96
N GLN A 445 2.51 -10.42 -2.17
CA GLN A 445 2.70 -11.53 -1.24
C GLN A 445 2.84 -12.87 -1.93
N TYR A 446 2.17 -13.10 -3.06
CA TYR A 446 2.40 -14.30 -3.85
C TYR A 446 3.87 -14.40 -4.27
N LEU A 447 4.44 -13.30 -4.78
CA LEU A 447 5.87 -13.20 -5.13
C LEU A 447 6.79 -13.47 -3.92
N GLU A 448 6.43 -12.99 -2.73
CA GLU A 448 7.22 -13.13 -1.50
C GLU A 448 7.02 -14.46 -0.74
N SER A 449 5.97 -15.22 -1.07
CA SER A 449 5.51 -16.35 -0.23
C SER A 449 6.28 -17.65 -0.41
N GLY A 450 7.13 -17.76 -1.43
CA GLY A 450 7.75 -19.04 -1.81
C GLY A 450 6.77 -20.06 -2.39
N ARG A 451 5.52 -19.67 -2.70
CA ARG A 451 4.48 -20.53 -3.31
C ARG A 451 4.60 -20.67 -4.84
N ILE A 452 5.65 -20.11 -5.43
CA ILE A 452 5.95 -20.29 -6.86
C ILE A 452 6.73 -21.61 -7.01
N PHE A 453 6.02 -22.64 -7.46
CA PHE A 453 6.57 -24.00 -7.62
C PHE A 453 6.98 -24.32 -9.06
N ASP A 454 6.40 -23.67 -10.07
CA ASP A 454 6.77 -23.90 -11.47
C ASP A 454 8.21 -23.40 -11.74
N PRO A 455 9.13 -24.29 -12.17
CA PRO A 455 10.51 -23.93 -12.48
C PRO A 455 10.66 -22.83 -13.54
N LYS A 456 9.70 -22.68 -14.46
CA LYS A 456 9.74 -21.68 -15.54
C LYS A 456 9.70 -20.25 -14.99
N ILE A 457 8.95 -20.05 -13.91
CA ILE A 457 8.73 -18.74 -13.27
C ILE A 457 9.40 -18.62 -11.91
N ALA A 458 10.27 -19.57 -11.55
CA ALA A 458 10.98 -19.58 -10.27
C ALA A 458 11.86 -18.32 -10.06
N ASN A 459 12.28 -17.67 -11.15
CA ASN A 459 12.98 -16.39 -11.15
C ASN A 459 12.15 -15.20 -10.63
N PHE A 460 10.82 -15.32 -10.56
CA PHE A 460 9.92 -14.34 -9.96
C PHE A 460 9.74 -14.53 -8.45
N ASN A 461 10.30 -15.61 -7.87
CA ASN A 461 10.26 -15.83 -6.43
C ASN A 461 11.14 -14.78 -5.74
N LEU A 462 10.48 -13.85 -5.04
CA LEU A 462 11.13 -12.65 -4.54
C LEU A 462 11.71 -12.89 -3.16
N ARG A 463 13.02 -12.85 -3.08
CA ARG A 463 13.75 -12.84 -1.81
C ARG A 463 14.15 -11.41 -1.48
N LYS A 464 13.57 -10.86 -0.40
CA LYS A 464 13.81 -9.47 0.01
C LYS A 464 15.29 -9.09 0.07
N PRO A 465 16.20 -9.90 0.66
CA PRO A 465 17.63 -9.55 0.70
C PRO A 465 18.30 -9.46 -0.67
N GLU A 466 17.87 -10.28 -1.65
CA GLU A 466 18.42 -10.26 -3.01
C GLU A 466 17.88 -9.05 -3.78
N ALA A 467 16.57 -8.78 -3.66
CA ALA A 467 15.94 -7.59 -4.25
C ALA A 467 16.50 -6.27 -3.66
N HIS A 468 16.74 -6.23 -2.34
CA HIS A 468 17.41 -5.11 -1.67
C HIS A 468 18.85 -4.90 -2.19
N ALA A 469 19.58 -5.98 -2.47
CA ALA A 469 20.91 -5.86 -3.06
C ALA A 469 20.86 -5.33 -4.50
N GLU A 470 19.95 -5.83 -5.34
CA GLU A 470 19.78 -5.36 -6.73
C GLU A 470 19.42 -3.87 -6.78
N ILE A 471 18.42 -3.42 -6.01
CA ILE A 471 18.03 -2.00 -5.98
C ILE A 471 19.13 -1.10 -5.39
N ALA A 472 19.85 -1.55 -4.36
CA ALA A 472 20.99 -0.80 -3.84
C ALA A 472 22.08 -0.64 -4.90
N TYR A 473 22.35 -1.69 -5.67
CA TYR A 473 23.33 -1.68 -6.75
C TYR A 473 22.92 -0.74 -7.88
N ILE A 474 21.64 -0.76 -8.28
CA ILE A 474 21.06 0.18 -9.24
C ILE A 474 21.23 1.62 -8.75
N CYS A 475 20.80 1.93 -7.52
CA CYS A 475 20.90 3.28 -6.97
C CYS A 475 22.34 3.78 -6.89
N LEU A 476 23.28 2.95 -6.45
CA LEU A 476 24.70 3.31 -6.36
C LEU A 476 25.30 3.55 -7.75
N THR A 477 25.03 2.65 -8.70
CA THR A 477 25.52 2.78 -10.08
C THR A 477 24.98 4.06 -10.71
N TYR A 478 23.70 4.35 -10.51
CA TYR A 478 23.08 5.57 -10.99
C TYR A 478 23.75 6.82 -10.40
N LEU A 479 23.91 6.89 -9.08
CA LEU A 479 24.55 8.04 -8.41
C LEU A 479 26.02 8.26 -8.83
N LEU A 480 26.73 7.20 -9.18
CA LEU A 480 28.13 7.24 -9.61
C LEU A 480 28.31 7.71 -11.06
N GLU A 481 27.30 7.55 -11.90
CA GLU A 481 27.40 7.79 -13.35
C GLU A 481 26.70 9.09 -13.80
N ILE A 482 25.74 9.61 -13.03
CA ILE A 482 25.08 10.87 -13.35
C ILE A 482 25.98 12.07 -13.05
N VAL A 483 25.80 13.15 -13.82
CA VAL A 483 26.38 14.47 -13.53
C VAL A 483 25.25 15.39 -13.08
N TRP A 484 25.17 15.65 -11.77
CA TRP A 484 24.04 16.39 -11.20
C TRP A 484 24.12 17.89 -11.53
N PRO A 485 23.10 18.47 -12.21
CA PRO A 485 23.14 19.87 -12.63
C PRO A 485 22.69 20.85 -11.54
N GLY A 486 22.24 20.38 -10.38
CA GLY A 486 21.66 21.20 -9.29
C GLY A 486 20.15 21.05 -9.16
N SER A 487 19.57 21.70 -8.14
CA SER A 487 18.16 21.48 -7.71
C SER A 487 17.10 21.93 -8.71
N ASN A 488 17.37 22.95 -9.53
CA ASN A 488 16.35 23.51 -10.44
C ASN A 488 16.12 22.67 -11.71
N ASP A 489 17.14 21.97 -12.21
CA ASP A 489 17.08 21.17 -13.45
C ASP A 489 17.32 19.67 -13.23
N GLY A 490 17.88 19.28 -12.08
CA GLY A 490 18.32 17.90 -11.80
C GLY A 490 17.17 16.91 -11.60
N GLY A 491 16.06 17.35 -10.99
CA GLY A 491 14.90 16.49 -10.75
C GLY A 491 14.28 15.96 -12.04
N ASN A 492 14.25 16.76 -13.10
CA ASN A 492 13.72 16.37 -14.40
C ASN A 492 14.72 15.59 -15.26
N ALA A 493 16.01 15.94 -15.18
CA ALA A 493 17.05 15.25 -15.96
C ALA A 493 17.35 13.84 -15.41
N TYR A 494 17.28 13.69 -14.08
CA TYR A 494 17.64 12.48 -13.35
C TYR A 494 16.56 12.09 -12.30
N PRO A 495 15.37 11.65 -12.73
CA PRO A 495 14.25 11.36 -11.83
C PRO A 495 14.51 10.33 -10.72
N LEU A 496 15.45 9.40 -10.89
CA LEU A 496 15.80 8.43 -9.85
C LEU A 496 16.73 9.01 -8.76
N ALA A 497 17.43 10.12 -9.02
CA ALA A 497 18.52 10.60 -8.18
C ALA A 497 18.11 10.82 -6.72
N LEU A 498 16.96 11.47 -6.49
CA LEU A 498 16.50 11.78 -5.14
C LEU A 498 16.15 10.51 -4.35
N TYR A 499 15.46 9.55 -4.99
CA TYR A 499 15.16 8.26 -4.38
C TYR A 499 16.45 7.50 -4.08
N ALA A 500 17.35 7.42 -5.06
CA ALA A 500 18.64 6.74 -4.92
C ALA A 500 19.43 7.33 -3.75
N ALA A 501 19.61 8.65 -3.71
CA ALA A 501 20.36 9.34 -2.66
C ALA A 501 19.76 9.11 -1.25
N LYS A 502 18.42 9.14 -1.13
CA LYS A 502 17.68 8.96 0.12
C LYS A 502 17.63 7.51 0.62
N HIS A 503 17.74 6.51 -0.27
CA HIS A 503 17.35 5.15 0.09
C HIS A 503 18.37 4.06 -0.22
N TRP A 504 19.43 4.33 -1.01
CA TRP A 504 20.42 3.31 -1.37
C TRP A 504 21.02 2.62 -0.13
N HIS A 505 21.31 3.37 0.94
CA HIS A 505 21.94 2.87 2.15
C HIS A 505 21.02 1.94 2.97
N HIS A 506 19.71 2.20 2.95
CA HIS A 506 18.72 1.32 3.55
C HIS A 506 18.68 -0.02 2.81
N HIS A 507 18.60 0.03 1.48
CA HIS A 507 18.63 -1.18 0.66
C HIS A 507 19.96 -1.92 0.79
N TYR A 508 21.09 -1.19 0.83
CA TYR A 508 22.39 -1.77 1.10
C TYR A 508 22.31 -2.57 2.39
N ARG A 509 21.92 -1.96 3.53
CA ARG A 509 21.85 -2.62 4.86
C ARG A 509 21.03 -3.90 4.87
N HIS A 510 19.90 -3.94 4.15
CA HIS A 510 19.05 -5.13 4.07
C HIS A 510 19.41 -6.09 2.93
N GLY A 511 20.36 -5.70 2.07
CA GLY A 511 20.79 -6.48 0.92
C GLY A 511 21.93 -7.46 1.22
N VAL A 512 21.99 -8.55 0.44
CA VAL A 512 23.13 -9.46 0.41
C VAL A 512 24.35 -8.77 -0.19
N LYS A 513 25.39 -8.54 0.62
CA LYS A 513 26.57 -7.71 0.23
C LYS A 513 27.40 -8.28 -0.91
N HIS A 514 27.46 -9.61 -0.98
CA HIS A 514 28.22 -10.34 -2.00
C HIS A 514 27.41 -10.53 -3.30
N LEU A 515 26.13 -10.14 -3.32
CA LEU A 515 25.32 -10.14 -4.53
C LEU A 515 25.60 -8.85 -5.28
N HIS A 516 26.04 -8.99 -6.54
CA HIS A 516 26.69 -7.91 -7.29
C HIS A 516 27.98 -7.44 -6.57
N PRO A 517 28.89 -6.69 -7.23
CA PRO A 517 29.97 -6.01 -6.53
C PRO A 517 29.41 -4.79 -5.75
N LEU A 518 28.40 -5.03 -4.91
CA LEU A 518 27.61 -4.02 -4.21
C LEU A 518 28.44 -3.29 -3.16
N GLU A 519 29.26 -4.04 -2.42
CA GLU A 519 30.20 -3.45 -1.47
C GLU A 519 31.22 -2.54 -2.18
N ASP A 520 31.73 -2.95 -3.34
CA ASP A 520 32.68 -2.15 -4.11
C ASP A 520 32.07 -0.85 -4.63
N GLN A 521 30.82 -0.87 -5.12
CA GLN A 521 30.11 0.35 -5.53
C GLN A 521 29.86 1.29 -4.35
N ALA A 522 29.49 0.75 -3.18
CA ALA A 522 29.32 1.54 -1.97
C ALA A 522 30.66 2.18 -1.56
N ILE A 523 31.77 1.45 -1.59
CA ILE A 523 33.10 2.01 -1.28
C ILE A 523 33.51 3.05 -2.33
N ARG A 524 33.26 2.79 -3.63
CA ARG A 524 33.54 3.73 -4.74
C ARG A 524 32.83 5.05 -4.54
N LEU A 525 31.57 5.06 -4.09
CA LEU A 525 30.85 6.31 -3.78
C LEU A 525 31.58 7.15 -2.73
N PHE A 526 32.11 6.54 -1.67
CA PHE A 526 32.76 7.26 -0.57
C PHE A 526 34.23 7.62 -0.84
N ARG A 527 34.90 6.88 -1.72
CA ARG A 527 36.31 7.11 -2.07
C ARG A 527 36.53 7.83 -3.40
N GLY A 528 35.48 7.97 -4.19
CA GLY A 528 35.54 8.58 -5.51
C GLY A 528 36.25 9.93 -5.47
N THR A 529 37.30 10.04 -6.29
CA THR A 529 38.03 11.31 -6.46
C THR A 529 37.33 12.25 -7.43
N GLY A 530 36.28 11.77 -8.13
CA GLY A 530 35.49 12.51 -9.11
C GLY A 530 34.44 13.43 -8.49
N GLY A 531 34.30 13.45 -7.16
CA GLY A 531 33.33 14.28 -6.45
C GLY A 531 31.97 13.62 -6.22
N GLU A 532 31.85 12.32 -6.51
CA GLU A 532 30.62 11.51 -6.42
C GLU A 532 30.03 11.55 -5.00
N PHE A 533 30.88 11.42 -3.97
CA PHE A 533 30.48 11.57 -2.57
C PHE A 533 29.81 12.92 -2.30
N LYS A 534 30.42 14.01 -2.78
CA LYS A 534 29.91 15.38 -2.58
C LYS A 534 28.61 15.58 -3.34
N GLN A 535 28.54 15.06 -4.57
CA GLN A 535 27.33 15.10 -5.38
C GLN A 535 26.16 14.38 -4.70
N TRP A 536 26.40 13.18 -4.15
CA TRP A 536 25.38 12.47 -3.38
C TRP A 536 24.87 13.31 -2.19
N VAL A 537 25.77 13.92 -1.41
CA VAL A 537 25.38 14.79 -0.29
C VAL A 537 24.63 16.03 -0.76
N GLN A 538 24.94 16.58 -1.93
CA GLN A 538 24.21 17.71 -2.52
C GLN A 538 22.80 17.33 -2.98
N ILE A 539 22.60 16.11 -3.51
CA ILE A 539 21.28 15.61 -3.89
C ILE A 539 20.43 15.41 -2.64
N TRP A 540 21.01 14.82 -1.60
CA TRP A 540 20.34 14.67 -0.31
C TRP A 540 21.35 14.56 0.84
N ASN A 541 21.26 15.50 1.78
CA ASN A 541 22.04 15.48 3.01
C ASN A 541 21.25 14.79 4.12
N VAL A 542 21.74 13.65 4.61
CA VAL A 542 21.12 12.94 5.75
C VAL A 542 21.19 13.73 7.06
N ASP A 543 22.10 14.69 7.15
CA ASP A 543 22.43 15.46 8.37
C ASP A 543 21.95 16.93 8.28
N SER A 544 20.97 17.20 7.42
CA SER A 544 20.26 18.49 7.41
C SER A 544 18.95 18.36 8.17
N ASP A 545 18.81 19.12 9.26
CA ASP A 545 17.51 19.39 9.87
C ASP A 545 16.59 20.01 8.80
N VAL A 546 15.35 19.53 8.77
CA VAL A 546 14.39 19.62 7.65
C VAL A 546 14.00 21.05 7.24
N ASP A 547 14.45 22.10 7.95
CA ASP A 547 14.12 23.50 7.71
C ASP A 547 15.30 24.43 7.37
N SER A 548 16.52 23.91 7.16
CA SER A 548 17.63 24.76 6.72
C SER A 548 17.80 24.75 5.20
N ASP A 549 17.40 25.87 4.60
CA ASP A 549 17.58 26.24 3.20
C ASP A 549 18.93 25.80 2.60
N ASN A 550 18.92 25.44 1.31
CA ASN A 550 19.91 24.66 0.55
C ASN A 550 21.30 25.32 0.42
N GLY A 551 22.00 25.51 1.54
CA GLY A 551 23.13 26.45 1.61
C GLY A 551 24.36 26.02 2.38
N LYS A 552 24.53 24.75 2.80
CA LYS A 552 25.86 24.32 3.28
C LYS A 552 26.82 24.38 2.09
N SER A 553 27.84 25.23 2.19
CA SER A 553 28.90 25.32 1.19
C SER A 553 29.49 23.93 0.97
N ILE A 554 29.87 23.57 -0.26
CA ILE A 554 30.62 22.35 -0.58
C ILE A 554 31.88 22.20 0.31
N ARG A 555 32.34 23.32 0.88
CA ARG A 555 33.49 23.40 1.80
C ARG A 555 33.22 22.84 3.21
N ASP A 556 31.96 22.67 3.60
CA ASP A 556 31.55 22.26 4.96
C ASP A 556 30.97 20.84 5.03
N ILE A 557 31.10 20.04 3.96
CA ILE A 557 30.64 18.64 3.94
C ILE A 557 31.54 17.79 4.86
N PRO A 558 31.01 17.15 5.92
CA PRO A 558 31.78 16.25 6.77
C PRO A 558 32.45 15.09 6.02
N SER A 559 33.43 14.45 6.65
CA SER A 559 34.23 13.40 6.01
C SER A 559 33.39 12.19 5.54
N PRO A 560 33.85 11.43 4.54
CA PRO A 560 33.22 10.17 4.14
C PRO A 560 33.02 9.18 5.29
N VAL A 561 33.97 9.11 6.22
CA VAL A 561 33.89 8.24 7.41
C VAL A 561 32.75 8.65 8.33
N TYR A 562 32.50 9.96 8.48
CA TYR A 562 31.37 10.48 9.28
C TYR A 562 30.04 9.97 8.73
N TYR A 563 29.78 10.19 7.43
CA TYR A 563 28.53 9.76 6.81
C TYR A 563 28.38 8.23 6.77
N ALA A 564 29.46 7.49 6.50
CA ALA A 564 29.42 6.04 6.54
C ALA A 564 29.07 5.51 7.93
N SER A 565 29.58 6.17 8.99
CA SER A 565 29.27 5.85 10.38
C SER A 565 27.82 6.22 10.73
N LEU A 566 27.37 7.43 10.37
CA LEU A 566 26.01 7.91 10.59
C LEU A 566 24.96 6.97 9.97
N LEU A 567 25.24 6.45 8.78
CA LEU A 567 24.36 5.52 8.07
C LEU A 567 24.46 4.06 8.58
N GLY A 568 25.42 3.75 9.47
CA GLY A 568 25.65 2.41 10.00
C GLY A 568 26.22 1.43 8.97
N LEU A 569 27.16 1.89 8.14
CA LEU A 569 27.78 1.11 7.05
C LEU A 569 29.12 0.51 7.50
N GLU A 570 29.08 -0.42 8.45
CA GLU A 570 30.28 -0.95 9.13
C GLU A 570 31.38 -1.44 8.19
N SER A 571 31.03 -2.18 7.14
CA SER A 571 31.95 -2.68 6.13
C SER A 571 32.64 -1.54 5.35
N VAL A 572 31.86 -0.53 4.95
CA VAL A 572 32.37 0.66 4.26
C VAL A 572 33.27 1.48 5.19
N VAL A 573 32.88 1.67 6.45
CA VAL A 573 33.71 2.34 7.48
C VAL A 573 35.04 1.61 7.63
N SER A 574 35.00 0.29 7.78
CA SER A 574 36.22 -0.54 7.90
C SER A 574 37.10 -0.38 6.66
N ALA A 575 36.53 -0.39 5.45
CA ALA A 575 37.29 -0.19 4.23
C ALA A 575 37.94 1.20 4.20
N LEU A 576 37.19 2.26 4.52
CA LEU A 576 37.70 3.64 4.55
C LEU A 576 38.85 3.81 5.55
N LEU A 577 38.76 3.21 6.74
CA LEU A 577 39.80 3.28 7.77
C LEU A 577 41.04 2.44 7.44
N CYS A 578 40.87 1.27 6.82
CA CYS A 578 41.98 0.36 6.51
C CYS A 578 42.78 0.74 5.26
N GLY A 579 42.35 1.77 4.49
CA GLY A 579 43.04 2.20 3.29
C GLY A 579 43.16 1.16 2.16
N LYS A 580 42.42 0.03 2.24
CA LYS A 580 42.47 -1.05 1.23
C LYS A 580 42.14 -0.49 -0.16
N ALA A 581 43.08 -0.41 -1.11
CA ALA A 581 42.75 -0.09 -2.50
C ALA A 581 41.72 -1.10 -3.07
N ILE A 582 40.78 -0.62 -3.89
CA ILE A 582 39.86 -1.46 -4.68
C ILE A 582 40.68 -2.11 -5.79
#